data_AF-A0A6S6SML0-F1
#
_entry.id   AF-A0A6S6SML0-F1
#
_cell.length_a   1.000
_cell.length_b   1.000
_cell.length_c   1.000
_cell.angle_alpha   90.00
_cell.angle_beta   90.00
_cell.angle_gamma   90.00
#
_symmetry.space_group_name_H-M   'P 1'
#
loop_
_entity.id
_entity.type
_entity.pdbx_description
1 polymer ?
#
loop_
_entity_poly.entity_id
_entity_poly.type
_entity_poly.pdbx_seq_one_letter_code
_entity_poly.pdbx_strand_id
1 'polypeptide(L)'
;MKTDLLDYEKKIQNIIDNAIIIDAKKEAAIETIDGEVHLVLINAKQLLTLLDIENDISTHFEENGKKSKDPFFTFGKIINPSESAYKYSIKSKHSYKIMKDRSTILTKVEKHHDIWKNKQDKFLREKLNDVWESSQDKETFKKEFEANMLAAEKEYNDLLLNFSNYDVVISNYESYLYYPFLTYTLNNGKSKNTMLRQDVPNFLYYEEDPKRASKRSDSGMSEVIEKYHRICENIYFNPKK
;
A
#
# COMPACT_ATOMS: atom_id res chain seq x y z
N MET A 1 -26.32 0.48 -27.15
CA MET A 1 -25.05 1.00 -26.58
C MET A 1 -25.16 1.44 -25.13
N LYS A 2 -25.92 2.49 -24.73
CA LYS A 2 -26.14 2.78 -23.29
C LYS A 2 -27.08 1.79 -22.60
N THR A 3 -28.04 1.24 -23.34
CA THR A 3 -29.11 0.37 -22.82
C THR A 3 -28.59 -0.98 -22.31
N ASP A 4 -27.62 -1.57 -23.01
CA ASP A 4 -27.16 -2.93 -22.80
C ASP A 4 -26.19 -3.00 -21.60
N LEU A 5 -25.31 -2.01 -21.47
CA LEU A 5 -24.42 -1.86 -20.30
C LEU A 5 -25.21 -1.66 -19.00
N LEU A 6 -26.29 -0.88 -19.05
CA LEU A 6 -27.21 -0.65 -17.93
C LEU A 6 -27.96 -1.93 -17.50
N ASP A 7 -28.16 -2.88 -18.40
CA ASP A 7 -28.76 -4.18 -18.07
C ASP A 7 -27.76 -5.08 -17.34
N TYR A 8 -26.50 -5.12 -17.77
CA TYR A 8 -25.43 -5.80 -17.04
C TYR A 8 -25.21 -5.21 -15.65
N GLU A 9 -25.17 -3.87 -15.52
CA GLU A 9 -25.09 -3.18 -14.21
C GLU A 9 -26.23 -3.60 -13.27
N LYS A 10 -27.47 -3.66 -13.75
CA LYS A 10 -28.63 -4.12 -12.94
C LYS A 10 -28.53 -5.59 -12.54
N LYS A 11 -28.13 -6.47 -13.46
CA LYS A 11 -27.93 -7.90 -13.18
C LYS A 11 -26.87 -8.10 -12.10
N ILE A 12 -25.77 -7.36 -12.18
CA ILE A 12 -24.68 -7.38 -11.19
C ILE A 12 -25.15 -6.80 -9.85
N GLN A 13 -25.87 -5.68 -9.84
CA GLN A 13 -26.43 -5.10 -8.62
C GLN A 13 -27.35 -6.08 -7.89
N ASN A 14 -28.23 -6.77 -8.61
CA ASN A 14 -29.08 -7.81 -8.02
C ASN A 14 -28.28 -8.99 -7.41
N ILE A 15 -27.08 -9.28 -7.90
CA ILE A 15 -26.19 -10.28 -7.27
C ILE A 15 -25.58 -9.73 -5.98
N ILE A 16 -25.17 -8.45 -5.98
CA ILE A 16 -24.64 -7.72 -4.81
C ILE A 16 -25.70 -7.62 -3.70
N ASP A 17 -26.94 -7.23 -4.04
CA ASP A 17 -28.06 -7.06 -3.10
C ASP A 17 -28.45 -8.36 -2.38
N ASN A 18 -28.10 -9.52 -2.96
CA ASN A 18 -28.36 -10.85 -2.42
C ASN A 18 -27.09 -11.55 -1.87
N ALA A 19 -25.98 -10.82 -1.69
CA ALA A 19 -24.69 -11.35 -1.24
C ALA A 19 -24.25 -10.73 0.10
N ILE A 20 -23.25 -11.34 0.75
CA ILE A 20 -22.62 -10.74 1.93
C ILE A 20 -21.55 -9.76 1.45
N ILE A 21 -21.73 -8.48 1.80
CA ILE A 21 -20.80 -7.40 1.43
C ILE A 21 -19.91 -7.08 2.63
N ILE A 22 -18.60 -7.06 2.39
CA ILE A 22 -17.56 -6.69 3.35
C ILE A 22 -16.87 -5.42 2.86
N ASP A 23 -16.95 -4.36 3.68
CA ASP A 23 -16.25 -3.10 3.47
C ASP A 23 -14.76 -3.27 3.80
N ALA A 24 -13.92 -3.27 2.76
CA ALA A 24 -12.49 -3.53 2.90
C ALA A 24 -11.74 -2.39 3.61
N LYS A 25 -12.26 -1.15 3.59
CA LYS A 25 -11.66 -0.02 4.32
C LYS A 25 -11.83 -0.21 5.82
N LYS A 26 -13.04 -0.62 6.25
CA LYS A 26 -13.34 -0.93 7.66
C LYS A 26 -12.58 -2.15 8.16
N GLU A 27 -12.56 -3.26 7.43
CA GLU A 27 -11.90 -4.50 7.89
C GLU A 27 -10.36 -4.38 7.89
N ALA A 28 -9.77 -3.57 7.00
CA ALA A 28 -8.31 -3.37 6.95
C ALA A 28 -7.81 -2.11 7.68
N ALA A 29 -8.69 -1.32 8.30
CA ALA A 29 -8.40 -0.05 8.97
C ALA A 29 -7.58 0.95 8.11
N ILE A 30 -8.01 1.16 6.86
CA ILE A 30 -7.29 2.02 5.90
C ILE A 30 -8.04 3.33 5.67
N GLU A 31 -7.56 4.41 6.28
CA GLU A 31 -8.13 5.76 6.14
C GLU A 31 -7.75 6.46 4.82
N THR A 32 -6.68 6.03 4.14
CA THR A 32 -6.01 6.77 3.05
C THR A 32 -6.30 6.27 1.63
N ILE A 33 -7.27 5.37 1.45
CA ILE A 33 -7.71 4.93 0.12
C ILE A 33 -8.75 5.91 -0.43
N ASP A 34 -8.46 6.51 -1.59
CA ASP A 34 -9.50 7.08 -2.46
C ASP A 34 -10.29 5.94 -3.15
N GLY A 35 -11.60 6.11 -3.30
CA GLY A 35 -12.52 5.10 -3.86
C GLY A 35 -13.09 4.11 -2.84
N GLU A 36 -14.23 3.49 -3.13
CA GLU A 36 -14.80 2.41 -2.30
C GLU A 36 -14.23 1.05 -2.72
N VAL A 37 -14.01 0.16 -1.76
CA VAL A 37 -13.58 -1.21 -2.01
C VAL A 37 -14.47 -2.18 -1.27
N HIS A 38 -15.29 -2.89 -2.05
CA HIS A 38 -16.22 -3.90 -1.56
C HIS A 38 -15.72 -5.29 -1.95
N LEU A 39 -15.62 -6.17 -0.95
CA LEU A 39 -15.50 -7.62 -1.15
C LEU A 39 -16.90 -8.22 -1.02
N VAL A 40 -17.38 -8.87 -2.08
CA VAL A 40 -18.70 -9.50 -2.14
C VAL A 40 -18.51 -11.01 -2.09
N LEU A 41 -18.97 -11.65 -1.02
CA LEU A 41 -18.91 -13.11 -0.87
C LEU A 41 -20.08 -13.73 -1.63
N ILE A 42 -19.76 -14.50 -2.67
CA ILE A 42 -20.74 -15.12 -3.57
C ILE A 42 -20.71 -16.65 -3.43
N ASN A 43 -21.89 -17.27 -3.47
CA ASN A 43 -22.04 -18.73 -3.53
C ASN A 43 -21.95 -19.24 -4.98
N ALA A 44 -21.97 -20.57 -5.16
CA ALA A 44 -21.87 -21.20 -6.48
C ALA A 44 -22.93 -20.75 -7.49
N LYS A 45 -24.18 -20.48 -7.05
CA LYS A 45 -25.26 -20.01 -7.93
C LYS A 45 -24.98 -18.59 -8.43
N GLN A 46 -24.56 -17.70 -7.53
CA GLN A 46 -24.17 -16.32 -7.87
C GLN A 46 -22.94 -16.28 -8.77
N LEU A 47 -21.96 -17.16 -8.53
CA LEU A 47 -20.79 -17.32 -9.39
C LEU A 47 -21.17 -17.71 -10.82
N LEU A 48 -22.03 -18.72 -11.00
CA LEU A 48 -22.48 -19.12 -12.34
C LEU A 48 -23.14 -17.95 -13.07
N THR A 49 -24.03 -17.22 -12.40
CA THR A 49 -24.67 -16.03 -13.00
C THR A 49 -23.65 -14.93 -13.36
N LEU A 50 -22.60 -14.73 -12.56
CA LEU A 50 -21.53 -13.77 -12.88
C LEU A 50 -20.67 -14.22 -14.07
N LEU A 51 -20.39 -15.52 -14.20
CA LEU A 51 -19.64 -16.07 -15.33
C LEU A 51 -20.46 -15.99 -16.64
N ASP A 52 -21.78 -16.22 -16.58
CA ASP A 52 -22.67 -16.00 -17.72
C ASP A 52 -22.66 -14.53 -18.17
N ILE A 53 -22.73 -13.58 -17.22
CA ILE A 53 -22.62 -12.14 -17.49
C ILE A 53 -21.23 -11.75 -18.05
N GLU A 54 -20.14 -12.32 -17.53
CA GLU A 54 -18.77 -12.10 -18.05
C GLU A 54 -18.62 -12.58 -19.50
N ASN A 55 -19.22 -13.73 -19.84
CA ASN A 55 -19.24 -14.26 -21.20
C ASN A 55 -20.08 -13.39 -22.15
N ASP A 56 -21.27 -12.95 -21.72
CA ASP A 56 -22.13 -12.04 -22.49
C ASP A 56 -21.41 -10.72 -22.81
N ILE A 57 -20.80 -10.10 -21.80
CA ILE A 57 -20.03 -8.85 -21.93
C ILE A 57 -18.85 -9.05 -22.87
N SER A 58 -18.13 -10.17 -22.74
CA SER A 58 -16.96 -10.46 -23.58
C SER A 58 -17.36 -10.61 -25.05
N THR A 59 -18.41 -11.38 -25.32
CA THR A 59 -19.00 -11.54 -26.66
C THR A 59 -19.41 -10.19 -27.24
N HIS A 60 -20.13 -9.37 -26.47
CA HIS A 60 -20.56 -8.03 -26.89
C HIS A 60 -19.38 -7.10 -27.21
N PHE A 61 -18.28 -7.16 -26.46
CA PHE A 61 -17.08 -6.35 -26.73
C PHE A 61 -16.37 -6.79 -28.02
N GLU A 62 -16.30 -8.09 -28.28
CA GLU A 62 -15.73 -8.65 -29.52
C GLU A 62 -16.57 -8.27 -30.75
N GLU A 63 -17.90 -8.43 -30.69
CA GLU A 63 -18.84 -8.01 -31.74
C GLU A 63 -18.74 -6.51 -32.07
N ASN A 64 -18.46 -5.68 -31.06
CA ASN A 64 -18.27 -4.22 -31.23
C ASN A 64 -16.81 -3.84 -31.53
N GLY A 65 -15.93 -4.79 -31.86
CA GLY A 65 -14.54 -4.55 -32.28
C GLY A 65 -13.60 -4.03 -31.18
N LYS A 66 -14.01 -4.07 -29.91
CA LYS A 66 -13.23 -3.57 -28.77
C LYS A 66 -12.32 -4.66 -28.20
N LYS A 67 -11.04 -4.62 -28.55
CA LYS A 67 -10.01 -5.50 -27.97
C LYS A 67 -9.64 -5.09 -26.53
N SER A 68 -10.42 -5.53 -25.54
CA SER A 68 -9.97 -5.58 -24.14
C SER A 68 -9.39 -6.96 -23.81
N LYS A 69 -8.37 -7.02 -22.94
CA LYS A 69 -7.84 -8.29 -22.40
C LYS A 69 -8.70 -8.85 -21.24
N ASP A 70 -9.56 -8.01 -20.71
CA ASP A 70 -10.51 -8.28 -19.62
C ASP A 70 -11.70 -7.33 -19.89
N PRO A 71 -12.75 -7.76 -20.61
CA PRO A 71 -13.93 -6.92 -20.86
C PRO A 71 -14.75 -6.63 -19.59
N PHE A 72 -14.66 -7.51 -18.58
CA PHE A 72 -15.37 -7.41 -17.31
C PHE A 72 -14.74 -6.37 -16.34
N PHE A 73 -13.56 -5.82 -16.66
CA PHE A 73 -12.78 -5.00 -15.74
C PHE A 73 -13.49 -3.74 -15.21
N THR A 74 -14.43 -3.18 -15.96
CA THR A 74 -15.26 -2.03 -15.55
C THR A 74 -16.46 -2.40 -14.68
N PHE A 75 -16.79 -3.68 -14.60
CA PHE A 75 -17.98 -4.21 -13.92
C PHE A 75 -17.65 -4.90 -12.60
N GLY A 76 -16.45 -5.45 -12.47
CA GLY A 76 -16.02 -6.11 -11.23
C GLY A 76 -14.70 -6.83 -11.36
N LYS A 77 -14.46 -7.72 -10.39
CA LYS A 77 -13.39 -8.71 -10.43
C LYS A 77 -13.88 -10.02 -9.83
N ILE A 78 -13.93 -11.08 -10.63
CA ILE A 78 -14.21 -12.43 -10.13
C ILE A 78 -12.91 -13.02 -9.56
N ILE A 79 -12.95 -13.45 -8.30
CA ILE A 79 -11.81 -14.00 -7.56
C ILE A 79 -12.01 -15.50 -7.37
N ASN A 80 -11.11 -16.26 -8.00
CA ASN A 80 -11.00 -17.70 -7.88
C ASN A 80 -12.28 -18.47 -8.32
N PRO A 81 -12.72 -18.34 -9.58
CA PRO A 81 -13.95 -18.98 -10.07
C PRO A 81 -13.91 -20.52 -10.09
N SER A 82 -12.73 -21.14 -9.94
CA SER A 82 -12.58 -22.61 -10.08
C SER A 82 -12.76 -23.41 -8.79
N GLU A 83 -12.77 -22.77 -7.61
CA GLU A 83 -12.80 -23.45 -6.31
C GLU A 83 -13.32 -22.49 -5.22
N SER A 84 -14.09 -22.97 -4.24
CA SER A 84 -14.53 -22.13 -3.13
C SER A 84 -13.41 -21.89 -2.11
N ALA A 85 -13.34 -20.66 -1.60
CA ALA A 85 -12.59 -20.33 -0.39
C ALA A 85 -13.46 -20.59 0.86
N TYR A 86 -12.86 -21.09 1.95
CA TYR A 86 -13.54 -21.25 3.25
C TYR A 86 -13.03 -20.29 4.33
N LYS A 87 -11.94 -19.58 4.06
CA LYS A 87 -11.37 -18.55 4.94
C LYS A 87 -10.86 -17.39 4.11
N TYR A 88 -11.09 -16.17 4.59
CA TYR A 88 -10.47 -14.96 4.06
C TYR A 88 -9.95 -14.05 5.18
N SER A 89 -9.14 -13.08 4.81
CA SER A 89 -8.69 -11.93 5.61
C SER A 89 -8.32 -10.83 4.63
N ILE A 90 -8.93 -9.66 4.80
CA ILE A 90 -8.49 -8.44 4.12
C ILE A 90 -7.36 -7.82 4.97
N LYS A 91 -6.31 -7.34 4.30
CA LYS A 91 -5.15 -6.67 4.90
C LYS A 91 -4.75 -5.49 4.02
N SER A 92 -4.10 -4.48 4.58
CA SER A 92 -3.33 -3.57 3.73
C SER A 92 -2.05 -4.25 3.23
N LYS A 93 -1.63 -3.89 2.02
CA LYS A 93 -0.23 -4.01 1.60
C LYS A 93 0.31 -2.67 1.13
N HIS A 94 1.62 -2.53 1.28
CA HIS A 94 2.39 -1.40 0.76
C HIS A 94 2.94 -1.74 -0.63
N SER A 95 3.08 -0.74 -1.50
CA SER A 95 3.85 -0.86 -2.74
C SER A 95 4.84 0.30 -2.84
N TYR A 96 6.07 -0.02 -3.23
CA TYR A 96 7.14 0.95 -3.37
C TYR A 96 7.11 1.56 -4.76
N LYS A 97 6.93 2.88 -4.86
CA LYS A 97 7.20 3.60 -6.11
C LYS A 97 8.72 3.79 -6.22
N ILE A 98 9.32 3.11 -7.20
CA ILE A 98 10.76 3.20 -7.51
C ILE A 98 10.99 4.40 -8.43
N MET A 99 11.63 5.44 -7.92
CA MET A 99 12.11 6.59 -8.71
C MET A 99 13.61 6.44 -8.97
N LYS A 100 14.00 6.63 -10.24
CA LYS A 100 15.39 6.52 -10.72
C LYS A 100 15.92 7.81 -11.36
N ASP A 101 15.11 8.86 -11.42
CA ASP A 101 15.54 10.15 -11.97
C ASP A 101 16.46 10.89 -11.00
N ARG A 102 17.70 11.14 -11.41
CA ARG A 102 18.72 11.74 -10.53
C ARG A 102 18.38 13.15 -10.07
N SER A 103 17.71 13.96 -10.90
CA SER A 103 17.38 15.34 -10.54
C SER A 103 16.35 15.40 -9.41
N THR A 104 15.28 14.61 -9.54
CA THR A 104 14.24 14.41 -8.52
C THR A 104 14.81 13.84 -7.22
N ILE A 105 15.81 12.96 -7.34
CA ILE A 105 16.47 12.35 -6.18
C ILE A 105 17.32 13.37 -5.42
N LEU A 106 18.16 14.16 -6.11
CA LEU A 106 18.97 15.22 -5.50
C LEU A 106 18.09 16.24 -4.76
N THR A 107 17.03 16.75 -5.41
CA THR A 107 16.09 17.69 -4.77
C THR A 107 15.44 17.12 -3.51
N LYS A 108 15.20 15.80 -3.45
CA LYS A 108 14.71 15.13 -2.23
C LYS A 108 15.80 15.00 -1.17
N VAL A 109 17.02 14.63 -1.53
CA VAL A 109 18.18 14.54 -0.61
C VAL A 109 18.44 15.90 0.07
N GLU A 110 18.46 16.98 -0.70
CA GLU A 110 18.57 18.36 -0.21
C GLU A 110 17.44 18.70 0.78
N LYS A 111 16.18 18.45 0.39
CA LYS A 111 15.01 18.71 1.25
C LYS A 111 15.05 17.90 2.56
N HIS A 112 15.47 16.64 2.54
CA HIS A 112 15.60 15.83 3.75
C HIS A 112 16.72 16.33 4.66
N HIS A 113 17.85 16.79 4.09
CA HIS A 113 18.93 17.43 4.84
C HIS A 113 18.47 18.73 5.53
N ASP A 114 17.73 19.60 4.84
CA ASP A 114 17.19 20.83 5.42
C ASP A 114 16.21 20.53 6.58
N ILE A 115 15.34 19.53 6.43
CA ILE A 115 14.44 19.09 7.50
C ILE A 115 15.25 18.53 8.69
N TRP A 116 16.30 17.76 8.45
CA TRP A 116 17.19 17.25 9.49
C TRP A 116 17.90 18.38 10.25
N LYS A 117 18.51 19.33 9.54
CA LYS A 117 19.23 20.47 10.12
C LYS A 117 18.32 21.30 11.03
N ASN A 118 17.13 21.64 10.53
CA ASN A 118 16.12 22.35 11.33
C ASN A 118 15.69 21.57 12.59
N LYS A 119 15.60 20.24 12.53
CA LYS A 119 15.32 19.39 13.71
C LYS A 119 16.48 19.41 14.72
N GLN A 120 17.74 19.34 14.26
CA GLN A 120 18.91 19.42 15.15
C GLN A 120 19.01 20.80 15.82
N ASP A 121 18.89 21.88 15.05
CA ASP A 121 18.92 23.25 15.57
C ASP A 121 17.80 23.50 16.59
N LYS A 122 16.60 22.94 16.34
CA LYS A 122 15.50 22.98 17.31
C LYS A 122 15.85 22.23 18.59
N PHE A 123 16.30 20.98 18.48
CA PHE A 123 16.66 20.15 19.63
C PHE A 123 17.78 20.77 20.47
N LEU A 124 18.83 21.30 19.84
CA LEU A 124 19.93 21.99 20.52
C LEU A 124 19.42 23.22 21.29
N ARG A 125 18.57 24.06 20.68
CA ARG A 125 17.97 25.22 21.36
C ARG A 125 17.08 24.81 22.55
N GLU A 126 16.28 23.77 22.39
CA GLU A 126 15.44 23.23 23.47
C GLU A 126 16.32 22.73 24.62
N LYS A 127 17.35 21.91 24.33
CA LYS A 127 18.28 21.41 25.36
C LYS A 127 19.10 22.48 26.05
N LEU A 128 19.57 23.50 25.34
CA LEU A 128 20.28 24.61 25.98
C LEU A 128 19.37 25.45 26.90
N ASN A 129 18.04 25.33 26.81
CA ASN A 129 17.08 26.00 27.69
C ASN A 129 16.62 25.14 28.89
N ASP A 130 16.97 23.85 28.94
CA ASP A 130 16.73 23.00 30.11
C ASP A 130 17.54 23.49 31.34
N VAL A 131 17.26 22.94 32.53
CA VAL A 131 18.07 23.18 33.74
C VAL A 131 19.34 22.34 33.67
N TRP A 132 20.51 22.98 33.81
CA TRP A 132 21.82 22.33 33.79
C TRP A 132 22.47 22.33 35.17
N GLU A 133 23.18 21.25 35.51
CA GLU A 133 23.91 21.13 36.79
C GLU A 133 25.04 22.15 36.92
N SER A 134 25.74 22.44 35.81
CA SER A 134 26.67 23.56 35.71
C SER A 134 26.69 24.21 34.32
N SER A 135 27.23 25.44 34.25
CA SER A 135 27.52 26.10 32.97
C SER A 135 28.58 25.38 32.13
N GLN A 136 29.46 24.60 32.76
CA GLN A 136 30.52 23.85 32.07
C GLN A 136 29.96 22.64 31.33
N ASP A 137 28.97 21.96 31.90
CA ASP A 137 28.32 20.79 31.28
C ASP A 137 27.50 21.21 30.07
N LYS A 138 26.78 22.34 30.19
CA LYS A 138 26.04 22.97 29.09
C LYS A 138 26.94 23.31 27.89
N GLU A 139 28.11 23.89 28.16
CA GLU A 139 29.07 24.27 27.12
C GLU A 139 29.78 23.03 26.52
N THR A 140 30.00 21.98 27.31
CA THR A 140 30.57 20.70 26.85
C THR A 140 29.60 19.98 25.93
N PHE A 141 28.34 19.81 26.35
CA PHE A 141 27.26 19.24 25.52
C PHE A 141 27.10 19.99 24.20
N LYS A 142 27.10 21.33 24.24
CA LYS A 142 26.99 22.17 23.04
C LYS A 142 28.10 21.83 22.04
N LYS A 143 29.36 21.78 22.48
CA LYS A 143 30.52 21.48 21.62
C LYS A 143 30.48 20.08 21.04
N GLU A 144 30.09 19.09 21.85
CA GLU A 144 29.91 17.71 21.37
C GLU A 144 28.79 17.62 20.33
N PHE A 145 27.67 18.31 20.54
CA PHE A 145 26.56 18.34 19.59
C PHE A 145 26.95 19.04 18.27
N GLU A 146 27.60 20.20 18.34
CA GLU A 146 28.10 20.94 17.16
C GLU A 146 29.15 20.13 16.38
N ALA A 147 30.05 19.41 17.06
CA ALA A 147 31.02 18.52 16.43
C ALA A 147 30.34 17.34 15.70
N ASN A 148 29.30 16.74 16.31
CA ASN A 148 28.51 15.67 15.68
C ASN A 148 27.71 16.17 14.47
N MET A 149 27.16 17.40 14.53
CA MET A 149 26.51 18.04 13.37
C MET A 149 27.51 18.26 12.22
N LEU A 150 28.71 18.78 12.52
CA LEU A 150 29.80 18.97 11.54
C LEU A 150 30.23 17.66 10.87
N ALA A 151 30.30 16.56 11.63
CA ALA A 151 30.61 15.24 11.08
C ALA A 151 29.52 14.78 10.09
N ALA A 152 28.24 14.90 10.46
CA ALA A 152 27.11 14.53 9.60
C ALA A 152 26.98 15.43 8.35
N GLU A 153 27.24 16.74 8.48
CA GLU A 153 27.27 17.68 7.35
C GLU A 153 28.43 17.34 6.39
N LYS A 154 29.57 16.86 6.90
CA LYS A 154 30.65 16.33 6.06
C LYS A 154 30.23 15.06 5.30
N GLU A 155 29.61 14.08 5.97
CA GLU A 155 29.10 12.86 5.31
C GLU A 155 28.09 13.18 4.19
N TYR A 156 27.22 14.17 4.41
CA TYR A 156 26.29 14.67 3.40
C TYR A 156 27.01 15.30 2.20
N ASN A 157 28.00 16.16 2.44
CA ASN A 157 28.78 16.77 1.37
C ASN A 157 29.60 15.74 0.56
N ASP A 158 30.21 14.77 1.24
CA ASP A 158 30.95 13.67 0.59
C ASP A 158 30.01 12.81 -0.29
N LEU A 159 28.76 12.60 0.14
CA LEU A 159 27.71 11.91 -0.63
C LEU A 159 27.26 12.72 -1.86
N LEU A 160 27.09 14.04 -1.74
CA LEU A 160 26.75 14.90 -2.88
C LEU A 160 27.87 14.95 -3.93
N LEU A 161 29.13 15.14 -3.49
CA LEU A 161 30.30 15.18 -4.36
C LEU A 161 30.48 13.88 -5.15
N ASN A 162 30.13 12.75 -4.54
CA ASN A 162 30.24 11.42 -5.15
C ASN A 162 28.92 10.89 -5.73
N PHE A 163 27.85 11.69 -5.79
CA PHE A 163 26.51 11.23 -6.16
C PHE A 163 26.44 10.50 -7.51
N SER A 164 27.29 10.90 -8.47
CA SER A 164 27.44 10.25 -9.79
C SER A 164 27.91 8.79 -9.72
N ASN A 165 28.60 8.39 -8.64
CA ASN A 165 29.19 7.07 -8.45
C ASN A 165 28.22 6.05 -7.83
N TYR A 166 27.04 6.50 -7.42
CA TYR A 166 25.99 5.64 -6.86
C TYR A 166 24.88 5.35 -7.88
N ASP A 167 24.37 4.14 -7.85
CA ASP A 167 23.02 3.81 -8.30
C ASP A 167 22.08 4.20 -7.17
N VAL A 168 21.44 5.36 -7.35
CA VAL A 168 20.51 5.90 -6.35
C VAL A 168 19.09 5.56 -6.74
N VAL A 169 18.36 4.95 -5.81
CA VAL A 169 16.94 4.61 -5.94
C VAL A 169 16.20 5.29 -4.81
N ILE A 170 15.19 6.11 -5.13
CA ILE A 170 14.19 6.46 -4.14
C ILE A 170 13.06 5.43 -4.19
N SER A 171 12.86 4.76 -3.05
CA SER A 171 11.65 4.03 -2.69
C SER A 171 10.75 4.99 -1.92
N ASN A 172 9.63 5.41 -2.49
CA ASN A 172 8.76 6.40 -1.84
C ASN A 172 7.95 5.79 -0.67
N TYR A 173 8.46 5.72 0.58
CA TYR A 173 7.56 5.40 1.71
C TYR A 173 6.58 6.55 2.02
N GLU A 174 6.94 7.81 1.73
CA GLU A 174 6.06 8.98 1.95
C GLU A 174 4.73 8.93 1.18
N SER A 175 4.63 8.09 0.16
CA SER A 175 3.37 7.77 -0.50
C SER A 175 3.01 6.31 -0.21
N TYR A 176 2.59 6.03 1.02
CA TYR A 176 1.91 4.78 1.33
C TYR A 176 0.60 4.71 0.54
N LEU A 177 0.65 4.18 -0.68
CA LEU A 177 -0.53 3.59 -1.30
C LEU A 177 -0.81 2.28 -0.54
N TYR A 178 -1.53 2.42 0.58
CA TYR A 178 -2.22 1.31 1.23
C TYR A 178 -3.22 0.79 0.20
N TYR A 179 -2.98 -0.40 -0.36
CA TYR A 179 -3.99 -1.06 -1.20
C TYR A 179 -4.59 -2.24 -0.44
N PRO A 180 -5.92 -2.41 -0.50
CA PRO A 180 -6.58 -3.50 0.19
C PRO A 180 -6.29 -4.81 -0.55
N PHE A 181 -5.93 -5.81 0.23
CA PHE A 181 -5.38 -7.06 -0.27
C PHE A 181 -6.06 -8.24 0.41
N LEU A 182 -6.58 -9.16 -0.39
CA LEU A 182 -7.26 -10.34 0.07
C LEU A 182 -6.28 -11.52 0.17
N THR A 183 -6.12 -12.05 1.37
CA THR A 183 -5.58 -13.40 1.59
C THR A 183 -6.75 -14.34 1.81
N TYR A 184 -6.81 -15.45 1.08
CA TYR A 184 -7.89 -16.43 1.19
C TYR A 184 -7.34 -17.86 1.11
N THR A 185 -8.00 -18.81 1.78
CA THR A 185 -7.63 -20.22 1.78
C THR A 185 -8.71 -21.04 1.10
N LEU A 186 -8.29 -21.81 0.10
CA LEU A 186 -9.11 -22.71 -0.70
C LEU A 186 -9.47 -23.98 0.06
N ASN A 187 -10.55 -24.67 -0.36
CA ASN A 187 -10.95 -25.94 0.23
C ASN A 187 -9.86 -27.03 0.18
N ASN A 188 -8.97 -27.03 -0.84
CA ASN A 188 -7.75 -27.86 -0.86
C ASN A 188 -6.62 -27.44 0.11
N GLY A 189 -6.85 -26.43 0.97
CA GLY A 189 -5.92 -25.93 1.98
C GLY A 189 -4.87 -24.93 1.49
N LYS A 190 -4.81 -24.62 0.18
CA LYS A 190 -3.84 -23.65 -0.35
C LYS A 190 -4.29 -22.22 -0.06
N SER A 191 -3.39 -21.43 0.52
CA SER A 191 -3.58 -19.98 0.67
C SER A 191 -3.16 -19.24 -0.60
N LYS A 192 -4.06 -18.40 -1.11
CA LYS A 192 -3.86 -17.49 -2.23
C LYS A 192 -4.01 -16.04 -1.76
N ASN A 193 -3.56 -15.14 -2.63
CA ASN A 193 -3.26 -13.75 -2.33
C ASN A 193 -3.60 -12.90 -3.57
N THR A 194 -4.48 -11.91 -3.46
CA THR A 194 -4.80 -11.00 -4.59
C THR A 194 -5.12 -9.58 -4.14
N MET A 195 -4.75 -8.59 -4.96
CA MET A 195 -5.11 -7.19 -4.75
C MET A 195 -6.59 -6.97 -5.07
N LEU A 196 -7.32 -6.23 -4.23
CA LEU A 196 -8.68 -5.83 -4.54
C LEU A 196 -8.65 -4.60 -5.48
N ARG A 197 -9.58 -4.53 -6.44
CA ARG A 197 -9.77 -3.36 -7.29
C ARG A 197 -10.46 -2.25 -6.49
N GLN A 198 -10.02 -1.02 -6.73
CA GLN A 198 -10.77 0.19 -6.40
C GLN A 198 -11.89 0.39 -7.42
N ASP A 199 -12.97 1.07 -7.02
CA ASP A 199 -14.08 1.55 -7.85
C ASP A 199 -14.99 0.49 -8.50
N VAL A 200 -14.67 -0.81 -8.36
CA VAL A 200 -15.52 -1.92 -8.81
C VAL A 200 -15.61 -3.05 -7.77
N PRO A 201 -16.74 -3.78 -7.69
CA PRO A 201 -16.94 -4.87 -6.73
C PRO A 201 -15.98 -6.05 -6.97
N ASN A 202 -15.48 -6.64 -5.87
CA ASN A 202 -14.60 -7.79 -5.90
C ASN A 202 -15.35 -9.03 -5.41
N PHE A 203 -15.70 -9.94 -6.32
CA PHE A 203 -16.52 -11.11 -6.03
C PHE A 203 -15.65 -12.32 -5.66
N LEU A 204 -15.70 -12.78 -4.41
CA LEU A 204 -15.00 -13.99 -3.96
C LEU A 204 -15.96 -15.18 -3.92
N TYR A 205 -15.66 -16.24 -4.67
CA TYR A 205 -16.35 -17.52 -4.49
C TYR A 205 -16.02 -18.09 -3.12
N TYR A 206 -17.02 -18.07 -2.23
CA TYR A 206 -16.87 -18.37 -0.83
C TYR A 206 -17.97 -19.31 -0.36
N GLU A 207 -17.59 -20.35 0.36
CA GLU A 207 -18.51 -21.30 0.99
C GLU A 207 -18.02 -21.54 2.42
N GLU A 208 -18.87 -21.27 3.41
CA GLU A 208 -18.51 -21.56 4.80
C GLU A 208 -18.35 -23.06 5.00
N ASP A 209 -17.17 -23.49 5.47
CA ASP A 209 -16.98 -24.83 6.03
C ASP A 209 -17.46 -24.84 7.49
N PRO A 210 -18.60 -25.50 7.82
CA PRO A 210 -19.11 -25.52 9.19
C PRO A 210 -18.15 -26.18 10.19
N LYS A 211 -17.18 -26.96 9.70
CA LYS A 211 -16.18 -27.66 10.52
C LYS A 211 -14.96 -26.79 10.84
N ARG A 212 -14.84 -25.58 10.27
CA ARG A 212 -13.62 -24.74 10.37
C ARG A 212 -13.84 -23.24 10.66
N ALA A 213 -15.08 -22.80 10.87
CA ALA A 213 -15.46 -21.39 11.05
C ALA A 213 -14.84 -20.64 12.26
N SER A 214 -14.20 -21.33 13.21
CA SER A 214 -13.85 -20.78 14.54
C SER A 214 -12.44 -20.16 14.70
N LYS A 215 -11.78 -19.71 13.62
CA LYS A 215 -10.41 -19.13 13.70
C LYS A 215 -10.23 -17.81 12.94
N ARG A 216 -10.83 -16.73 13.47
CA ARG A 216 -10.36 -15.34 13.27
C ARG A 216 -9.31 -15.01 14.36
N SER A 217 -8.30 -14.23 13.99
CA SER A 217 -7.25 -13.77 14.90
C SER A 217 -6.85 -12.36 14.49
N ASP A 218 -7.23 -11.37 15.29
CA ASP A 218 -6.75 -10.00 15.16
C ASP A 218 -5.37 -9.86 15.78
N SER A 219 -4.53 -9.01 15.20
CA SER A 219 -3.22 -8.64 15.76
C SER A 219 -2.80 -7.27 15.26
N GLY A 220 -2.70 -6.28 16.14
CA GLY A 220 -2.14 -4.94 15.88
C GLY A 220 -0.81 -4.71 16.61
N MET A 221 -0.37 -3.43 16.67
CA MET A 221 0.83 -2.90 17.36
C MET A 221 2.21 -3.28 16.72
N SER A 222 3.31 -2.50 16.78
CA SER A 222 3.61 -1.11 17.24
C SER A 222 5.06 -0.68 16.87
N GLU A 223 5.36 0.63 16.73
CA GLU A 223 6.56 1.41 17.24
C GLU A 223 8.04 1.03 16.83
N VAL A 224 9.15 1.82 16.92
CA VAL A 224 9.46 3.25 17.29
C VAL A 224 10.89 3.73 16.80
N ILE A 225 11.06 5.05 16.54
CA ILE A 225 12.28 5.94 16.46
C ILE A 225 13.50 5.57 15.55
N GLU A 226 14.10 6.58 14.92
CA GLU A 226 14.98 6.48 13.73
C GLU A 226 16.36 7.22 13.82
N LYS A 227 17.37 6.70 13.09
CA LYS A 227 18.75 7.22 12.92
C LYS A 227 18.87 8.07 11.62
N TYR A 228 19.98 8.77 11.35
CA TYR A 228 20.09 9.60 10.11
C TYR A 228 19.94 8.82 8.78
N HIS A 229 20.54 7.63 8.66
CA HIS A 229 20.29 6.72 7.53
C HIS A 229 18.87 6.12 7.52
N ARG A 230 18.09 6.26 8.61
CA ARG A 230 16.65 6.04 8.62
C ARG A 230 15.84 7.32 8.30
N ILE A 231 16.37 8.53 8.56
CA ILE A 231 15.77 9.80 8.10
C ILE A 231 15.75 9.88 6.56
N CYS A 232 16.72 9.22 5.91
CA CYS A 232 16.71 8.92 4.48
C CYS A 232 16.24 7.48 4.18
N GLU A 233 15.29 6.91 4.93
CA GLU A 233 14.76 5.52 4.79
C GLU A 233 14.38 5.14 3.36
N ASN A 234 14.03 6.16 2.59
CA ASN A 234 13.55 6.10 1.23
C ASN A 234 14.65 6.12 0.17
N ILE A 235 15.89 6.45 0.50
CA ILE A 235 16.93 6.79 -0.49
C ILE A 235 18.10 5.81 -0.36
N TYR A 236 18.13 4.82 -1.24
CA TYR A 236 19.18 3.80 -1.29
C TYR A 236 20.31 4.24 -2.20
N PHE A 237 21.52 4.32 -1.66
CA PHE A 237 22.76 4.60 -2.39
C PHE A 237 23.57 3.31 -2.51
N ASN A 238 23.48 2.63 -3.65
CA ASN A 238 24.38 1.51 -3.95
C ASN A 238 25.59 2.02 -4.72
N PRO A 239 26.84 1.71 -4.32
CA PRO A 239 27.99 1.93 -5.19
C PRO A 239 27.81 1.20 -6.51
N LYS A 240 28.10 1.87 -7.63
CA LYS A 240 28.14 1.20 -8.93
C LYS A 240 29.26 0.16 -8.96
N LYS A 241 28.97 -0.97 -9.60
CA LYS A 241 29.95 -2.01 -9.92
C LYS A 241 30.67 -1.69 -11.23
#